data_AF-A0A7K9EA60-F1
#
_entry.id   AF-A0A7K9EA60-F1
#
_cell.length_a   1.000
_cell.length_b   1.000
_cell.length_c   1.000
_cell.angle_alpha   90.00
_cell.angle_beta   90.00
_cell.angle_gamma   90.00
#
_symmetry.space_group_name_H-M   'P 1'
#
loop_
_entity.id
_entity.type
_entity.pdbx_description
1 polymer ?
#
loop_
_entity_poly.entity_id
_entity_poly.type
_entity_poly.pdbx_seq_one_letter_code
_entity_poly.pdbx_strand_id
1 'polypeptide(L)'
;QLSAEQLSAERAPSPKEQEWAGPEALCPGWLEDEVPDGEVPEDGGDPDGATQAYELLQSALRQEGLPHTLDRSAEPRTGFGPLDMTVCILGSPTAFLPILLEGGTRCPGAMVLCLSPTWASRVPSETSPGAWSLLLSRGICFEAGGHSSLETFAPPRRANYVTGTFATGGPESGWVGELARDLACPAGGSLPLVRRLEDPLVTRWVLAARANLPVPPTLAFVLGSRGDLPVELVAPGVRLVRLEDPQGQESLVQEE
;
A
#
# COMPACT_ATOMS: atom_id res chain seq x y z
N GLN A 1 -28.33 -59.37 38.07
CA GLN A 1 -28.56 -58.47 36.91
C GLN A 1 -27.82 -57.17 37.18
N LEU A 2 -27.32 -56.54 36.11
CA LEU A 2 -26.45 -55.35 36.02
C LEU A 2 -24.94 -55.66 35.93
N SER A 3 -24.53 -56.02 34.70
CA SER A 3 -23.15 -55.92 34.21
C SER A 3 -22.87 -54.51 33.76
N ALA A 4 -21.70 -54.00 34.15
CA ALA A 4 -21.17 -52.70 33.78
C ALA A 4 -20.66 -52.69 32.33
N GLU A 5 -21.08 -51.64 31.62
CA GLU A 5 -20.29 -50.78 30.74
C GLU A 5 -19.49 -51.44 29.60
N GLN A 6 -20.18 -51.65 28.48
CA GLN A 6 -19.55 -51.60 27.15
C GLN A 6 -19.65 -50.18 26.61
N LEU A 7 -18.49 -49.53 26.44
CA LEU A 7 -18.30 -48.29 25.72
C LEU A 7 -18.88 -48.40 24.31
N SER A 8 -19.98 -47.71 24.05
CA SER A 8 -20.46 -47.42 22.70
C SER A 8 -19.88 -46.08 22.27
N ALA A 9 -19.09 -46.11 21.20
CA ALA A 9 -18.52 -44.94 20.56
C ALA A 9 -19.63 -44.10 19.92
N GLU A 10 -19.96 -42.96 20.54
CA GLU A 10 -20.75 -41.92 19.90
C GLU A 10 -19.82 -41.12 18.99
N ARG A 11 -20.03 -41.27 17.68
CA ARG A 11 -19.25 -40.64 16.62
C ARG A 11 -19.66 -39.17 16.53
N ALA A 12 -18.81 -38.27 17.02
CA ALA A 12 -18.98 -36.83 16.85
C ALA A 12 -19.06 -36.48 15.35
N PRO A 13 -19.97 -35.56 14.93
CA PRO A 13 -20.05 -35.13 13.55
C PRO A 13 -18.77 -34.36 13.18
N SER A 14 -18.15 -34.77 12.06
CA SER A 14 -17.00 -34.09 11.46
C SER A 14 -17.33 -32.62 11.18
N PRO A 15 -16.43 -31.66 11.47
CA PRO A 15 -16.62 -30.29 11.04
C PRO A 15 -16.59 -30.27 9.51
N LYS A 16 -17.66 -29.75 8.90
CA LYS A 16 -17.66 -29.43 7.47
C LYS A 16 -16.56 -28.41 7.24
N GLU A 17 -15.58 -28.76 6.43
CA GLU A 17 -14.58 -27.84 5.92
C GLU A 17 -15.33 -26.68 5.26
N GLN A 18 -15.13 -25.48 5.79
CA GLN A 18 -15.47 -24.25 5.07
C GLN A 18 -14.51 -24.18 3.90
N GLU A 19 -15.03 -24.58 2.75
CA GLU A 19 -14.40 -24.44 1.44
C GLU A 19 -14.23 -22.93 1.19
N TRP A 20 -13.06 -22.41 1.55
CA TRP A 20 -12.67 -21.05 1.21
C TRP A 20 -12.67 -20.95 -0.31
N ALA A 21 -13.47 -20.01 -0.83
CA ALA A 21 -13.58 -19.79 -2.26
C ALA A 21 -12.17 -19.59 -2.86
N GLY A 22 -11.87 -20.38 -3.90
CA GLY A 22 -10.60 -20.30 -4.60
C GLY A 22 -10.37 -18.91 -5.22
N PRO A 23 -9.12 -18.60 -5.61
CA PRO A 23 -8.71 -17.28 -6.10
C PRO A 23 -9.52 -16.75 -7.30
N GLU A 24 -10.23 -17.62 -8.01
CA GLU A 24 -11.08 -17.27 -9.15
C GLU A 24 -12.39 -16.56 -8.75
N ALA A 25 -12.82 -16.62 -7.49
CA ALA A 25 -14.04 -15.96 -7.01
C ALA A 25 -13.90 -14.45 -6.78
N LEU A 26 -12.69 -13.89 -6.87
CA LEU A 26 -12.41 -12.48 -6.53
C LEU A 26 -12.24 -11.56 -7.74
N CYS A 27 -12.36 -12.06 -8.97
CA CYS A 27 -12.06 -11.27 -10.15
C CYS A 27 -13.07 -11.46 -11.30
N PRO A 28 -14.24 -10.79 -11.28
CA PRO A 28 -14.92 -10.48 -12.52
C PRO A 28 -14.36 -9.17 -13.09
N GLY A 29 -13.62 -9.28 -14.20
CA GLY A 29 -13.35 -8.25 -15.21
C GLY A 29 -13.09 -6.83 -14.70
N TRP A 30 -11.88 -6.54 -14.26
CA TRP A 30 -11.43 -5.17 -14.05
C TRP A 30 -10.79 -4.67 -15.35
N LEU A 31 -11.45 -3.76 -16.05
CA LEU A 31 -10.83 -3.01 -17.13
C LEU A 31 -9.74 -2.14 -16.50
N GLU A 32 -8.49 -2.35 -16.91
CA GLU A 32 -7.39 -1.45 -16.61
C GLU A 32 -7.64 -0.15 -17.36
N ASP A 33 -7.77 0.97 -16.64
CA ASP A 33 -7.82 2.30 -17.27
C ASP A 33 -6.46 2.57 -17.91
N GLU A 34 -6.43 2.70 -19.24
CA GLU A 34 -5.31 3.36 -19.93
C GLU A 34 -5.30 4.83 -19.49
N VAL A 35 -4.27 5.20 -18.73
CA VAL A 35 -3.97 6.60 -18.43
C VAL A 35 -3.53 7.25 -19.74
N PRO A 36 -4.12 8.38 -20.16
CA PRO A 36 -3.68 9.05 -21.38
C PRO A 36 -2.24 9.53 -21.20
N ASP A 37 -1.39 9.22 -22.18
CA ASP A 37 0.01 9.68 -22.29
C ASP A 37 0.06 11.22 -22.23
N GLY A 38 0.27 11.74 -21.03
CA GLY A 38 0.77 13.08 -20.82
C GLY A 38 2.29 13.04 -20.94
N GLU A 39 2.85 13.90 -21.78
CA GLU A 39 4.30 14.03 -22.01
C GLU A 39 5.08 13.93 -20.69
N VAL A 40 5.94 12.91 -20.60
CA VAL A 40 6.87 12.69 -19.49
C VAL A 40 7.84 13.87 -19.47
N PRO A 41 7.86 14.71 -18.41
CA PRO A 41 8.94 15.66 -18.25
C PRO A 41 10.22 14.86 -17.98
N GLU A 42 11.31 15.21 -18.66
CA GLU A 42 12.61 14.57 -18.51
C GLU A 42 12.97 14.39 -17.02
N ASP A 43 13.38 13.15 -16.69
CA ASP A 43 13.79 12.64 -15.39
C ASP A 43 15.03 13.40 -14.87
N GLY A 44 14.80 14.59 -14.34
CA GLY A 44 15.67 15.18 -13.34
C GLY A 44 15.27 14.61 -11.98
N GLY A 45 15.78 13.42 -11.65
CA GLY A 45 15.57 12.82 -10.33
C GLY A 45 15.93 13.83 -9.25
N ASP A 46 14.91 14.35 -8.57
CA ASP A 46 15.03 15.50 -7.68
C ASP A 46 15.90 15.16 -6.46
N PRO A 47 17.14 15.66 -6.36
CA PRO A 47 17.98 15.45 -5.18
C PRO A 47 17.45 16.20 -3.94
N ASP A 48 16.49 17.11 -4.10
CA ASP A 48 15.94 17.95 -3.03
C ASP A 48 14.98 17.14 -2.14
N GLY A 49 14.09 16.33 -2.73
CA GLY A 49 13.11 15.52 -1.98
C GLY A 49 13.72 14.52 -0.98
N ALA A 50 14.74 13.76 -1.40
CA ALA A 50 15.37 12.77 -0.52
C ALA A 50 16.14 13.43 0.65
N THR A 51 16.78 14.57 0.39
CA THR A 51 17.47 15.36 1.41
C THR A 51 16.47 15.93 2.42
N GLN A 52 15.37 16.50 1.93
CA GLN A 52 14.29 16.99 2.78
C GLN A 52 13.67 15.87 3.63
N ALA A 53 13.39 14.71 3.05
CA ALA A 53 12.86 13.56 3.78
C ALA A 53 13.85 13.04 4.83
N TYR A 54 15.16 13.08 4.56
CA TYR A 54 16.18 12.74 5.54
C TYR A 54 16.19 13.72 6.71
N GLU A 55 16.11 15.03 6.46
CA GLU A 55 16.05 16.06 7.50
C GLU A 55 14.76 15.97 8.33
N LEU A 56 13.64 15.60 7.72
CA LEU A 56 12.39 15.30 8.42
C LEU A 56 12.56 14.11 9.37
N LEU A 57 13.24 13.04 8.93
CA LEU A 57 13.57 11.91 9.80
C LEU A 57 14.46 12.36 10.97
N GLN A 58 15.53 13.13 10.71
CA GLN A 58 16.44 13.59 11.77
C GLN A 58 15.71 14.46 12.80
N SER A 59 14.75 15.28 12.34
CA SER A 59 13.92 16.10 13.20
C SER A 59 12.96 15.27 14.05
N ALA A 60 12.33 14.25 13.46
CA ALA A 60 11.43 13.35 14.16
C ALA A 60 12.17 12.52 15.23
N LEU A 61 13.33 11.94 14.89
CA LEU A 61 14.17 11.22 15.86
C LEU A 61 14.55 12.11 17.04
N ARG A 62 14.95 13.36 16.78
CA ARG A 62 15.29 14.33 17.84
C ARG A 62 14.11 14.65 18.74
N GLN A 63 12.91 14.84 18.18
CA GLN A 63 11.69 15.12 18.94
C GLN A 63 11.32 13.96 19.88
N GLU A 64 11.56 12.72 19.44
CA GLU A 64 11.36 11.51 20.25
C GLU A 64 12.52 11.21 21.21
N GLY A 65 13.57 12.05 21.26
CA GLY A 65 14.74 11.84 22.11
C GLY A 65 15.62 10.66 21.68
N LEU A 66 15.55 10.26 20.41
CA LEU A 66 16.28 9.14 19.82
C LEU A 66 17.60 9.60 19.17
N PRO A 67 18.59 8.70 19.03
CA PRO A 67 19.85 9.02 18.39
C PRO A 67 19.67 9.37 16.90
N HIS A 68 20.54 10.25 16.41
CA HIS A 68 20.63 10.56 14.98
C HIS A 68 21.01 9.34 14.14
N THR A 69 20.55 9.32 12.89
CA THR A 69 20.92 8.28 11.93
C THR A 69 22.42 8.34 11.66
N LEU A 70 23.10 7.19 11.81
CA LEU A 70 24.52 7.05 11.55
C LEU A 70 24.76 6.81 10.06
N ASP A 71 25.57 7.64 9.40
CA ASP A 71 25.95 7.38 8.01
C ASP A 71 27.03 6.28 7.94
N ARG A 72 26.68 5.15 7.33
CA ARG A 72 27.56 4.02 7.04
C ARG A 72 27.60 3.72 5.54
N SER A 73 27.12 4.63 4.69
CA SER A 73 26.97 4.38 3.26
C SER A 73 28.28 4.25 2.48
N ALA A 74 29.41 4.68 3.08
CA ALA A 74 30.75 4.51 2.53
C ALA A 74 31.26 3.07 2.53
N GLU A 75 30.72 2.21 3.42
CA GLU A 75 31.10 0.79 3.52
C GLU A 75 29.88 -0.07 3.18
N PRO A 76 29.73 -0.52 1.92
CA PRO A 76 28.58 -1.30 1.51
C PRO A 76 28.46 -2.58 2.34
N ARG A 77 27.28 -2.79 2.93
CA ARG A 77 26.99 -4.03 3.64
C ARG A 77 26.82 -5.16 2.64
N THR A 78 27.49 -6.26 2.96
CA THR A 78 27.50 -7.50 2.18
C THR A 78 26.94 -8.64 3.02
N GLY A 79 26.78 -9.81 2.40
CA GLY A 79 26.39 -11.04 3.10
C GLY A 79 24.87 -11.24 3.26
N PHE A 80 24.05 -10.37 2.66
CA PHE A 80 22.61 -10.60 2.60
C PHE A 80 22.28 -11.74 1.64
N GLY A 81 21.63 -12.77 2.17
CA GLY A 81 21.12 -13.90 1.44
C GLY A 81 19.66 -13.73 1.01
N PRO A 82 19.14 -14.64 0.17
CA PRO A 82 17.77 -14.60 -0.34
C PRO A 82 16.70 -14.81 0.75
N LEU A 83 17.09 -15.33 1.91
CA LEU A 83 16.24 -15.61 3.06
C LEU A 83 16.20 -14.46 4.07
N ASP A 84 17.07 -13.44 3.93
CA ASP A 84 17.08 -12.32 4.85
C ASP A 84 15.82 -11.49 4.66
N MET A 85 15.05 -11.36 5.75
CA MET A 85 13.82 -10.58 5.76
C MET A 85 14.13 -9.11 5.55
N THR A 86 13.42 -8.50 4.62
CA THR A 86 13.53 -7.07 4.32
C THR A 86 12.12 -6.49 4.19
N VAL A 87 11.75 -5.65 5.16
CA VAL A 87 10.52 -4.87 5.13
C VAL A 87 10.88 -3.48 4.64
N CYS A 88 10.52 -3.20 3.39
CA CYS A 88 10.80 -1.92 2.77
C CYS A 88 9.63 -0.96 2.99
N ILE A 89 9.95 0.22 3.52
CA ILE A 89 9.01 1.34 3.65
C ILE A 89 9.43 2.41 2.65
N LEU A 90 8.55 2.76 1.72
CA LEU A 90 8.76 3.74 0.67
C LEU A 90 8.14 5.10 1.06
N GLY A 91 8.89 6.18 0.89
CA GLY A 91 8.39 7.55 1.06
C GLY A 91 8.60 8.12 2.46
N SER A 92 7.65 8.91 2.95
CA SER A 92 7.85 9.78 4.10
C SER A 92 8.13 9.01 5.41
N PRO A 93 9.17 9.39 6.17
CA PRO A 93 9.54 8.72 7.43
C PRO A 93 8.48 8.84 8.53
N THR A 94 7.81 9.99 8.61
CA THR A 94 7.03 10.38 9.80
C THR A 94 5.79 9.51 9.98
N ALA A 95 5.12 9.14 8.88
CA ALA A 95 3.92 8.29 8.93
C ALA A 95 4.22 6.87 9.43
N PHE A 96 5.47 6.42 9.28
CA PHE A 96 5.90 5.07 9.57
C PHE A 96 6.88 4.96 10.73
N LEU A 97 7.27 6.07 11.38
CA LEU A 97 8.27 6.06 12.45
C LEU A 97 7.95 5.05 13.57
N PRO A 98 6.71 4.96 14.10
CA PRO A 98 6.40 3.94 15.11
C PRO A 98 6.61 2.50 14.61
N ILE A 99 6.25 2.23 13.35
CA ILE A 99 6.41 0.90 12.72
C ILE A 99 7.89 0.59 12.50
N LEU A 100 8.69 1.57 12.07
CA LEU A 100 10.14 1.45 11.89
C LEU A 100 10.85 1.14 13.22
N LEU A 101 10.48 1.84 14.30
CA LEU A 101 11.09 1.67 15.62
C LEU A 101 10.72 0.33 16.28
N GLU A 102 9.44 -0.03 16.26
CA GLU A 102 8.98 -1.32 16.80
C GLU A 102 9.56 -2.47 15.95
N GLY A 103 9.48 -2.36 14.63
CA GLY A 103 10.04 -3.35 13.72
C GLY A 103 11.55 -3.51 13.88
N GLY A 104 12.31 -2.41 14.06
CA GLY A 104 13.74 -2.45 14.32
C GLY A 104 14.11 -3.09 15.67
N THR A 105 13.20 -3.00 16.65
CA THR A 105 13.37 -3.69 17.94
C THR A 105 13.09 -5.20 17.82
N ARG A 106 12.10 -5.59 17.02
CA ARG A 106 11.69 -7.00 16.83
C ARG A 106 12.59 -7.75 15.86
N CYS A 107 12.99 -7.09 14.78
CA CYS A 107 13.80 -7.62 13.69
C CYS A 107 14.89 -6.60 13.31
N PRO A 108 15.97 -6.50 14.12
CA PRO A 108 17.03 -5.51 13.91
C PRO A 108 17.64 -5.62 12.51
N GLY A 109 17.70 -4.48 11.81
CA GLY A 109 18.23 -4.39 10.44
C GLY A 109 17.31 -4.95 9.34
N ALA A 110 16.11 -5.45 9.66
CA ALA A 110 15.14 -5.90 8.66
C ALA A 110 14.24 -4.77 8.14
N MET A 111 14.02 -3.75 8.96
CA MET A 111 13.21 -2.57 8.60
C MET A 111 14.08 -1.58 7.84
N VAL A 112 13.75 -1.34 6.57
CA VAL A 112 14.53 -0.45 5.68
C VAL A 112 13.62 0.63 5.12
N LEU A 113 13.91 1.88 5.47
CA LEU A 113 13.27 3.06 4.92
C LEU A 113 14.00 3.51 3.65
N CYS A 114 13.25 3.64 2.55
CA CYS A 114 13.73 4.12 1.26
C CYS A 114 13.14 5.50 0.99
N LEU A 115 14.01 6.51 0.89
CA LEU A 115 13.61 7.92 0.75
C LEU A 115 13.70 8.44 -0.69
N SER A 116 14.19 7.62 -1.63
CA SER A 116 14.44 8.05 -3.00
C SER A 116 14.20 6.90 -3.97
N PRO A 117 13.62 7.15 -5.15
CA PRO A 117 13.50 6.12 -6.17
C PRO A 117 14.86 5.59 -6.65
N THR A 118 15.91 6.42 -6.61
CA THR A 118 17.27 6.01 -7.04
C THR A 118 17.93 4.99 -6.11
N TRP A 119 17.36 4.74 -4.93
CA TRP A 119 17.87 3.76 -3.97
C TRP A 119 17.29 2.36 -4.20
N ALA A 120 16.36 2.23 -5.14
CA ALA A 120 15.69 0.97 -5.44
C ALA A 120 15.64 0.73 -6.94
N SER A 121 15.60 -0.53 -7.34
CA SER A 121 15.36 -0.94 -8.72
C SER A 121 14.34 -2.06 -8.77
N ARG A 122 13.53 -2.06 -9.84
CA ARG A 122 12.60 -3.14 -10.15
C ARG A 122 13.26 -4.08 -11.13
N VAL A 123 13.21 -5.37 -10.85
CA VAL A 123 13.66 -6.42 -11.77
C VAL A 123 12.52 -7.43 -11.97
N PRO A 124 12.42 -8.08 -13.14
CA PRO A 124 11.44 -9.13 -13.33
C PRO A 124 11.57 -10.20 -12.24
N SER A 125 10.45 -10.63 -11.68
CA SER A 125 10.44 -11.67 -10.65
C SER A 125 10.82 -13.02 -11.25
N GLU A 126 11.75 -13.71 -10.59
CA GLU A 126 12.15 -15.08 -10.96
C GLU A 126 11.06 -16.11 -10.61
N THR A 127 10.21 -15.81 -9.62
CA THR A 127 9.23 -16.75 -9.08
C THR A 127 7.82 -16.55 -9.62
N SER A 128 7.53 -15.37 -10.17
CA SER A 128 6.18 -14.94 -10.52
C SER A 128 6.18 -14.22 -11.88
N PRO A 129 5.84 -14.92 -12.98
CA PRO A 129 5.77 -14.29 -14.30
C PRO A 129 4.83 -13.09 -14.31
N GLY A 130 5.27 -11.98 -14.91
CA GLY A 130 4.52 -10.72 -14.97
C GLY A 130 4.62 -9.85 -13.71
N ALA A 131 5.23 -10.34 -12.63
CA ALA A 131 5.46 -9.56 -11.41
C ALA A 131 6.91 -9.07 -11.30
N TRP A 132 7.14 -8.12 -10.41
CA TRP A 132 8.43 -7.46 -10.20
C TRP A 132 8.98 -7.76 -8.80
N SER A 133 10.30 -7.92 -8.70
CA SER A 133 11.03 -7.87 -7.43
C SER A 133 11.63 -6.48 -7.23
N LEU A 134 11.53 -5.95 -6.01
CA LEU A 134 12.16 -4.69 -5.64
C LEU A 134 13.50 -4.96 -4.96
N LEU A 135 14.57 -4.36 -5.48
CA LEU A 135 15.93 -4.47 -4.96
C LEU A 135 16.40 -3.13 -4.42
N LEU A 136 16.87 -3.09 -3.18
CA LEU A 136 17.37 -1.90 -2.51
C LEU A 136 18.89 -1.85 -2.61
N SER A 137 19.43 -0.82 -3.24
CA SER A 137 20.86 -0.51 -3.26
C SER A 137 21.28 0.37 -2.09
N ARG A 138 20.34 1.12 -1.51
CA ARG A 138 20.55 2.00 -0.35
C ARG A 138 19.29 2.07 0.50
N GLY A 139 19.44 2.42 1.77
CA GLY A 139 18.30 2.65 2.66
C GLY A 139 18.72 2.98 4.08
N ILE A 140 17.76 3.39 4.90
CA ILE A 140 17.97 3.63 6.32
C ILE A 140 17.45 2.41 7.08
N CYS A 141 18.37 1.66 7.67
CA CYS A 141 18.07 0.50 8.50
C CYS A 141 17.74 0.94 9.92
N PHE A 142 16.70 0.36 10.50
CA PHE A 142 16.35 0.57 11.90
C PHE A 142 16.74 -0.65 12.75
N GLU A 143 17.31 -0.36 13.91
CA GLU A 143 17.86 -1.31 14.86
C GLU A 143 17.21 -1.09 16.23
N ALA A 144 17.47 -1.99 17.18
CA ALA A 144 16.91 -1.89 18.52
C ALA A 144 17.33 -0.61 19.25
N GLY A 145 16.45 -0.10 20.11
CA GLY A 145 16.70 1.12 20.90
C GLY A 145 16.63 2.41 20.09
N GLY A 146 15.96 2.39 18.94
CA GLY A 146 15.77 3.57 18.08
C GLY A 146 17.02 4.00 17.33
N HIS A 147 18.04 3.14 17.25
CA HIS A 147 19.19 3.38 16.40
C HIS A 147 18.80 3.21 14.94
N SER A 148 19.38 4.06 14.09
CA SER A 148 19.24 3.95 12.64
C SER A 148 20.57 4.17 11.94
N SER A 149 20.76 3.52 10.80
CA SER A 149 21.95 3.69 9.95
C SER A 149 21.58 3.87 8.49
N LEU A 150 22.17 4.86 7.82
CA LEU A 150 22.11 4.99 6.37
C LEU A 150 23.14 4.04 5.76
N GLU A 151 22.69 3.12 4.93
CA GLU A 151 23.48 2.00 4.45
C GLU A 151 23.37 1.84 2.94
N THR A 152 24.47 1.36 2.35
CA THR A 152 24.54 0.90 0.95
C THR A 152 24.62 -0.63 0.95
N PHE A 153 23.97 -1.30 0.01
CA PHE A 153 23.91 -2.76 -0.08
C PHE A 153 24.60 -3.27 -1.34
N ALA A 154 25.52 -4.23 -1.17
CA ALA A 154 26.21 -4.89 -2.27
C ALA A 154 26.31 -6.41 -2.03
N PRO A 155 25.61 -7.26 -2.80
CA PRO A 155 24.64 -6.91 -3.85
C PRO A 155 23.39 -6.21 -3.27
N PRO A 156 22.55 -5.56 -4.12
CA PRO A 156 21.28 -4.99 -3.68
C PRO A 156 20.40 -6.00 -2.95
N ARG A 157 19.74 -5.55 -1.89
CA ARG A 157 18.92 -6.38 -1.00
C ARG A 157 17.49 -6.47 -1.51
N ARG A 158 16.94 -7.68 -1.65
CA ARG A 158 15.56 -7.89 -2.11
C ARG A 158 14.55 -7.57 -1.01
N ALA A 159 13.51 -6.79 -1.33
CA ALA A 159 12.37 -6.58 -0.43
C ALA A 159 11.48 -7.83 -0.37
N ASN A 160 11.06 -8.23 0.83
CA ASN A 160 10.13 -9.34 1.06
C ASN A 160 8.73 -8.87 1.47
N TYR A 161 8.60 -7.61 1.85
CA TYR A 161 7.34 -6.92 2.09
C TYR A 161 7.53 -5.44 1.79
N VAL A 162 6.54 -4.82 1.15
CA VAL A 162 6.60 -3.39 0.80
C VAL A 162 5.39 -2.63 1.33
N THR A 163 5.62 -1.47 1.92
CA THR A 163 4.56 -0.51 2.23
C THR A 163 5.09 0.91 2.04
N GLY A 164 4.24 1.93 2.13
CA GLY A 164 4.68 3.29 1.93
C GLY A 164 3.56 4.32 1.98
N THR A 165 3.94 5.58 1.85
CA THR A 165 2.99 6.71 1.81
C THR A 165 2.40 6.84 0.41
N PHE A 166 1.32 6.11 0.13
CA PHE A 166 0.59 6.16 -1.13
C PHE A 166 -0.38 7.37 -1.21
N ALA A 167 0.06 8.58 -0.87
CA ALA A 167 -0.81 9.76 -0.90
C ALA A 167 -1.18 10.16 -2.35
N THR A 168 -2.32 10.80 -2.58
CA THR A 168 -2.62 11.44 -3.87
C THR A 168 -2.16 12.90 -3.88
N GLY A 169 -1.46 13.33 -4.94
CA GLY A 169 -1.19 14.76 -5.20
C GLY A 169 0.05 15.39 -4.55
N GLY A 170 0.91 14.62 -3.87
CA GLY A 170 2.22 15.08 -3.42
C GLY A 170 3.35 14.71 -4.40
N PRO A 171 4.51 15.40 -4.41
CA PRO A 171 5.66 15.04 -5.26
C PRO A 171 6.16 13.61 -5.01
N GLU A 172 6.03 13.13 -3.77
CA GLU A 172 6.35 11.76 -3.33
C GLU A 172 5.38 10.69 -3.88
N SER A 173 4.19 11.09 -4.35
CA SER A 173 3.11 10.15 -4.69
C SER A 173 3.36 9.31 -5.95
N GLY A 174 4.14 9.85 -6.89
CA GLY A 174 4.37 9.20 -8.19
C GLY A 174 5.25 7.95 -8.04
N TRP A 175 6.44 8.13 -7.47
CA TRP A 175 7.47 7.09 -7.47
C TRP A 175 7.16 5.97 -6.47
N VAL A 176 6.56 6.26 -5.31
CA VAL A 176 6.18 5.24 -4.32
C VAL A 176 5.17 4.25 -4.92
N GLY A 177 4.14 4.77 -5.60
CA GLY A 177 3.14 3.95 -6.26
C GLY A 177 3.69 3.17 -7.45
N GLU A 178 4.64 3.74 -8.18
CA GLU A 178 5.30 3.06 -9.30
C GLU A 178 6.22 1.92 -8.84
N LEU A 179 7.03 2.14 -7.81
CA LEU A 179 7.90 1.11 -7.24
C LEU A 179 7.10 -0.04 -6.61
N ALA A 180 5.97 0.26 -5.99
CA ALA A 180 5.11 -0.73 -5.36
C ALA A 180 4.19 -1.48 -6.34
N ARG A 181 4.19 -1.12 -7.62
CA ARG A 181 3.28 -1.71 -8.61
C ARG A 181 3.70 -3.15 -8.96
N ASP A 182 2.73 -4.05 -8.97
CA ASP A 182 2.86 -5.45 -9.42
C ASP A 182 4.04 -6.20 -8.78
N LEU A 183 4.30 -5.93 -7.50
CA LEU A 183 5.37 -6.61 -6.77
C LEU A 183 5.01 -8.06 -6.50
N ALA A 184 5.99 -8.95 -6.65
CA ALA A 184 5.86 -10.37 -6.35
C ALA A 184 5.76 -10.64 -4.83
N CYS A 185 6.26 -9.71 -4.01
CA CYS A 185 6.14 -9.78 -2.56
C CYS A 185 4.86 -9.12 -2.06
N PRO A 186 4.32 -9.52 -0.89
CA PRO A 186 3.15 -8.88 -0.31
C PRO A 186 3.36 -7.39 -0.06
N ALA A 187 2.30 -6.60 -0.27
CA ALA A 187 2.30 -5.16 -0.03
C ALA A 187 1.21 -4.74 0.98
N GLY A 188 1.55 -3.78 1.85
CA GLY A 188 0.63 -3.26 2.88
C GLY A 188 -0.42 -2.27 2.37
N GLY A 189 -0.32 -1.87 1.10
CA GLY A 189 -1.23 -0.95 0.45
C GLY A 189 -0.89 -0.82 -1.03
N SER A 190 -1.73 -0.11 -1.78
CA SER A 190 -1.47 0.18 -3.19
C SER A 190 -2.04 1.53 -3.56
N LEU A 191 -1.41 2.21 -4.53
CA LEU A 191 -1.89 3.50 -5.02
C LEU A 191 -3.33 3.44 -5.55
N PRO A 192 -3.77 2.41 -6.30
CA PRO A 192 -5.17 2.28 -6.70
C PRO A 192 -6.12 2.18 -5.51
N LEU A 193 -5.75 1.45 -4.46
CA LEU A 193 -6.57 1.32 -3.27
C LEU A 193 -6.70 2.64 -2.52
N VAL A 194 -5.58 3.36 -2.30
CA VAL A 194 -5.63 4.65 -1.60
C VAL A 194 -6.42 5.69 -2.39
N ARG A 195 -6.24 5.76 -3.72
CA ARG A 195 -7.07 6.63 -4.59
C ARG A 195 -8.56 6.37 -4.40
N ARG A 196 -8.97 5.09 -4.29
CA ARG A 196 -10.38 4.74 -4.07
C ARG A 196 -10.87 5.11 -2.67
N LEU A 197 -10.04 4.89 -1.64
CA LEU A 197 -10.38 5.20 -0.25
C LEU A 197 -10.44 6.70 0.03
N GLU A 198 -9.63 7.50 -0.66
CA GLU A 198 -9.62 8.95 -0.53
C GLU A 198 -10.78 9.61 -1.27
N ASP A 199 -11.41 8.92 -2.23
CA ASP A 199 -12.62 9.38 -2.88
C ASP A 199 -13.87 9.02 -2.05
N PRO A 200 -14.56 10.00 -1.43
CA PRO A 200 -15.70 9.72 -0.58
C PRO A 200 -16.90 9.14 -1.36
N LEU A 201 -17.08 9.52 -2.62
CA LEU A 201 -18.17 9.03 -3.45
C LEU A 201 -17.94 7.56 -3.82
N VAL A 202 -16.76 7.22 -4.33
CA VAL A 202 -16.38 5.85 -4.68
C VAL A 202 -16.40 4.97 -3.45
N THR A 203 -15.83 5.42 -2.33
CA THR A 203 -15.83 4.67 -1.06
C THR A 203 -17.25 4.39 -0.60
N ARG A 204 -18.11 5.41 -0.51
CA ARG A 204 -19.51 5.22 -0.07
C ARG A 204 -20.28 4.32 -1.04
N TRP A 205 -20.06 4.48 -2.34
CA TRP A 205 -20.69 3.63 -3.33
C TRP A 205 -20.29 2.17 -3.14
N VAL A 206 -18.99 1.86 -2.97
CA VAL A 206 -18.51 0.48 -2.75
C VAL A 206 -19.09 -0.11 -1.47
N LEU A 207 -19.10 0.66 -0.37
CA LEU A 207 -19.67 0.23 0.90
C LEU A 207 -21.18 -0.07 0.80
N ALA A 208 -21.94 0.79 0.13
CA ALA A 208 -23.38 0.64 -0.01
C ALA A 208 -23.76 -0.45 -1.02
N ALA A 209 -23.22 -0.40 -2.24
CA ALA A 209 -23.62 -1.28 -3.34
C ALA A 209 -23.03 -2.69 -3.23
N ARG A 210 -21.76 -2.83 -2.79
CA ARG A 210 -21.08 -4.12 -2.76
C ARG A 210 -21.06 -4.77 -1.38
N ALA A 211 -20.86 -3.99 -0.33
CA ALA A 211 -20.78 -4.52 1.04
C ALA A 211 -22.12 -4.46 1.80
N ASN A 212 -23.15 -3.84 1.22
CA ASN A 212 -24.46 -3.61 1.85
C ASN A 212 -24.34 -2.97 3.25
N LEU A 213 -23.37 -2.06 3.40
CA LEU A 213 -23.13 -1.32 4.64
C LEU A 213 -23.87 0.01 4.61
N PRO A 214 -24.44 0.45 5.75
CA PRO A 214 -25.08 1.75 5.83
C PRO A 214 -24.05 2.86 5.61
N VAL A 215 -24.37 3.80 4.73
CA VAL A 215 -23.56 5.00 4.46
C VAL A 215 -24.39 6.27 4.69
N PRO A 216 -23.75 7.42 4.98
CA PRO A 216 -24.47 8.69 5.05
C PRO A 216 -25.22 8.98 3.75
N PRO A 217 -26.48 9.47 3.81
CA PRO A 217 -27.21 9.92 2.63
C PRO A 217 -26.36 10.89 1.81
N THR A 218 -26.09 10.55 0.57
CA THR A 218 -25.15 11.27 -0.30
C THR A 218 -25.84 11.61 -1.61
N LEU A 219 -25.93 12.91 -1.91
CA LEU A 219 -26.24 13.42 -3.25
C LEU A 219 -24.92 13.86 -3.88
N ALA A 220 -24.57 13.27 -5.02
CA ALA A 220 -23.33 13.57 -5.72
C ALA A 220 -23.58 13.98 -7.16
N PHE A 221 -22.97 15.08 -7.58
CA PHE A 221 -23.02 15.58 -8.95
C PHE A 221 -21.70 15.23 -9.65
N VAL A 222 -21.77 14.55 -10.79
CA VAL A 222 -20.59 14.13 -11.55
C VAL A 222 -20.66 14.68 -12.95
N LEU A 223 -19.63 15.43 -13.35
CA LEU A 223 -19.50 15.96 -14.69
C LEU A 223 -18.93 14.88 -15.63
N GLY A 224 -19.64 14.57 -16.71
CA GLY A 224 -19.20 13.59 -17.72
C GLY A 224 -19.20 12.12 -17.25
N SER A 225 -18.47 11.26 -17.98
CA SER A 225 -18.31 9.84 -17.66
C SER A 225 -17.08 9.60 -16.77
N ARG A 226 -17.30 9.36 -15.48
CA ARG A 226 -16.27 8.81 -14.57
C ARG A 226 -16.13 7.30 -14.79
N GLY A 227 -14.99 6.85 -15.32
CA GLY A 227 -14.68 5.43 -15.56
C GLY A 227 -14.41 4.61 -14.29
N ASP A 228 -14.06 5.30 -13.19
CA ASP A 228 -13.81 4.72 -11.88
C ASP A 228 -15.10 4.42 -11.07
N LEU A 229 -16.24 4.97 -11.50
CA LEU A 229 -17.55 4.61 -10.95
C LEU A 229 -18.14 3.44 -11.76
N PRO A 230 -18.49 2.32 -11.10
CA PRO A 230 -19.15 1.21 -11.78
C PRO A 230 -20.46 1.66 -12.43
N VAL A 231 -20.77 1.08 -13.59
CA VAL A 231 -21.97 1.40 -14.39
C VAL A 231 -23.27 1.10 -13.62
N GLU A 232 -23.22 0.26 -12.58
CA GLU A 232 -24.35 -0.08 -11.73
C GLU A 232 -24.88 1.14 -10.96
N LEU A 233 -26.06 1.56 -11.35
CA LEU A 233 -26.68 2.85 -10.99
C LEU A 233 -27.36 2.88 -9.61
N VAL A 234 -27.30 1.82 -8.80
CA VAL A 234 -28.10 1.74 -7.57
C VAL A 234 -27.24 1.36 -6.36
N ALA A 235 -26.81 2.39 -5.64
CA ALA A 235 -26.23 2.25 -4.30
C ALA A 235 -27.24 2.81 -3.27
N PRO A 236 -27.75 1.99 -2.33
CA PRO A 236 -28.67 2.47 -1.30
C PRO A 236 -28.09 3.66 -0.53
N GLY A 237 -28.83 4.76 -0.44
CA GLY A 237 -28.38 5.99 0.25
C GLY A 237 -27.41 6.87 -0.55
N VAL A 238 -27.02 6.49 -1.78
CA VAL A 238 -26.20 7.32 -2.67
C VAL A 238 -26.97 7.63 -3.95
N ARG A 239 -27.28 8.90 -4.18
CA ARG A 239 -27.90 9.41 -5.42
C ARG A 239 -26.86 10.11 -6.27
N LEU A 240 -26.65 9.60 -7.49
CA LEU A 240 -25.72 10.16 -8.46
C LEU A 240 -26.49 10.95 -9.52
N VAL A 241 -26.14 12.22 -9.71
CA VAL A 241 -26.65 13.10 -10.76
C VAL A 241 -25.53 13.35 -11.75
N ARG A 242 -25.69 12.89 -12.99
CA ARG A 242 -24.70 13.15 -14.06
C ARG A 242 -25.01 14.48 -14.72
N LEU A 243 -24.02 15.36 -14.73
CA LEU A 243 -24.07 16.67 -15.38
C LEU A 243 -23.43 16.55 -16.76
N GLU A 244 -24.15 17.02 -17.79
CA GLU A 244 -23.65 17.03 -19.18
C GLU A 244 -22.82 18.28 -19.50
N ASP A 245 -23.01 19.40 -18.76
CA ASP A 245 -22.32 20.68 -18.95
C ASP A 245 -22.04 21.37 -17.60
N PRO A 246 -20.86 22.00 -17.39
CA PRO A 246 -20.58 22.83 -16.22
C PRO A 246 -21.44 24.12 -16.13
N GLN A 247 -22.10 24.56 -17.20
CA GLN A 247 -22.99 25.73 -17.19
C GLN A 247 -24.48 25.34 -17.20
N GLY A 248 -25.24 25.87 -16.24
CA GLY A 248 -26.69 26.04 -16.37
C GLY A 248 -27.58 24.92 -15.83
N GLN A 249 -27.56 24.63 -14.52
CA GLN A 249 -28.52 23.73 -13.88
C GLN A 249 -29.15 24.28 -12.59
N GLU A 250 -29.58 25.54 -12.62
CA GLU A 250 -30.28 26.17 -11.48
C GLU A 250 -31.69 25.59 -11.23
N SER A 251 -32.24 24.75 -12.11
CA SER A 251 -33.63 24.25 -11.99
C SER A 251 -33.80 22.76 -11.63
N LEU A 252 -32.70 22.02 -11.39
CA LEU A 252 -32.77 20.56 -11.19
C LEU A 252 -32.77 20.11 -9.73
N VAL A 253 -32.58 21.02 -8.78
CA VAL A 253 -32.75 20.73 -7.35
C VAL A 253 -34.15 21.20 -6.93
N GLN A 254 -35.12 20.29 -6.94
CA GLN A 254 -36.38 20.50 -6.24
C GLN A 254 -36.22 19.98 -4.81
N GLU A 255 -36.47 20.83 -3.82
CA GLU A 255 -36.54 20.43 -2.41
C GLU A 255 -37.66 19.38 -2.25
N GLU A 256 -37.36 18.26 -1.57
CA GLU A 256 -38.36 17.29 -1.10
C GLU A 256 -39.12 17.83 0.13
#